data_AF-A0A7J2YY31-F1
#
_entry.id   AF-A0A7J2YY31-F1
#
_cell.length_a   1.000
_cell.length_b   1.000
_cell.length_c   1.000
_cell.angle_alpha   90.00
_cell.angle_beta   90.00
_cell.angle_gamma   90.00
#
_symmetry.space_group_name_H-M   'P 1'
#
loop_
_entity.id
_entity.type
_entity.pdbx_description
1 polymer ?
#
loop_
_entity_poly.entity_id
_entity_poly.type
_entity_poly.pdbx_seq_one_letter_code
_entity_poly.pdbx_strand_id
1 'polypeptide(L)' 'MPLKRPIFKIGGSRAITLPKSWLELIERETGKPVKEIAMEVDGKLTIEPILPEQDKLNSKAVH' A
#
# COMPACT_ATOMS: atom_id res chain seq x y z
N MET A 1 15.59 -1.01 15.77
CA MET A 1 14.66 -0.50 16.81
C MET A 1 13.27 -0.37 16.19
N PRO A 2 12.19 -0.91 16.78
CA PRO A 2 10.85 -0.81 16.20
C PRO A 2 10.36 0.64 16.21
N LEU A 3 9.82 1.09 15.08
CA LEU A 3 9.30 2.45 14.92
C LEU A 3 7.89 2.55 15.52
N LYS A 4 7.73 3.29 16.62
CA LYS A 4 6.41 3.54 17.22
C LYS A 4 5.68 4.61 16.41
N ARG A 5 4.51 4.30 15.86
CA ARG A 5 3.66 5.24 15.12
C ARG A 5 2.32 5.41 15.84
N PRO A 6 1.77 6.63 15.94
CA PRO A 6 0.47 6.83 16.57
C PRO A 6 -0.63 6.19 15.73
N ILE A 7 -1.63 5.61 16.42
CA ILE A 7 -2.89 5.18 15.82
C ILE A 7 -3.90 6.31 16.03
N PHE A 8 -4.57 6.73 14.97
CA PHE A 8 -5.59 7.79 15.02
C PHE A 8 -6.87 7.38 14.30
N LYS A 9 -7.94 8.10 14.58
CA LYS A 9 -9.27 7.83 14.01
C LYS A 9 -9.43 8.59 12.69
N ILE A 10 -9.84 7.90 11.64
CA ILE A 10 -10.26 8.50 10.37
C ILE A 10 -11.66 7.96 10.07
N GLY A 11 -12.67 8.82 10.14
CA GLY A 11 -14.08 8.40 9.98
C GLY A 11 -14.46 7.30 10.98
N GLY A 12 -14.99 6.19 10.47
CA GLY A 12 -15.32 4.98 11.26
C GLY A 12 -14.13 4.08 11.60
N SER A 13 -12.95 4.36 11.05
CA SER A 13 -11.79 3.45 11.07
C SER A 13 -10.64 3.94 11.96
N ARG A 14 -9.65 3.07 12.14
CA ARG A 14 -8.34 3.40 12.72
C ARG A 14 -7.29 3.41 11.61
N ALA A 15 -6.33 4.33 11.71
CA ALA A 15 -5.27 4.50 10.74
C ALA A 15 -3.91 4.63 11.43
N ILE A 16 -2.87 4.22 10.71
CA ILE A 16 -1.46 4.47 11.05
C ILE A 16 -0.82 5.29 9.94
N THR A 17 0.26 6.02 10.26
CA THR A 17 1.10 6.65 9.23
C THR A 17 2.21 5.72 8.80
N LEU A 18 2.31 5.47 7.50
CA LEU A 18 3.49 4.83 6.90
C LEU A 18 4.56 5.89 6.61
N PRO A 19 5.86 5.58 6.78
CA PRO A 19 6.94 6.47 6.35
C PRO A 19 6.87 6.71 4.83
N LYS A 20 6.96 7.98 4.41
CA LYS A 20 7.04 8.35 2.98
C LYS A 20 8.17 7.61 2.26
N SER A 21 9.33 7.50 2.92
CA SER A 21 10.51 6.81 2.40
C SER A 21 10.28 5.34 2.08
N TRP A 22 9.33 4.67 2.74
CA TRP A 22 8.98 3.28 2.43
C TRP A 22 8.28 3.18 1.07
N LEU A 23 7.31 4.08 0.81
CA LEU A 23 6.65 4.16 -0.49
C LEU A 23 7.65 4.55 -1.59
N GLU A 24 8.45 5.60 -1.37
CA GLU A 24 9.44 6.08 -2.34
C GLU A 24 10.48 5.01 -2.70
N LEU A 25 10.88 4.17 -1.73
CA LEU A 25 11.78 3.05 -1.97
C LEU A 25 11.17 2.03 -2.93
N ILE A 26 9.94 1.59 -2.65
CA ILE A 26 9.24 0.59 -3.45
C ILE A 26 8.98 1.12 -4.87
N GLU A 27 8.52 2.36 -4.99
CA GLU A 27 8.25 2.97 -6.31
C GLU A 27 9.53 3.11 -7.13
N ARG A 28 10.65 3.47 -6.48
CA ARG A 28 11.95 3.55 -7.14
C ARG A 28 12.47 2.19 -7.58
N GLU A 29 12.31 1.16 -6.76
CA GLU A 29 12.81 -0.20 -7.05
C GLU A 29 11.97 -0.92 -8.11
N THR A 30 10.66 -0.67 -8.12
CA THR A 30 9.71 -1.36 -9.02
C THR A 30 9.41 -0.56 -10.29
N GLY A 31 9.70 0.74 -10.30
CA GLY A 31 9.31 1.67 -11.36
C GLY A 31 7.79 1.86 -11.48
N LYS A 32 7.02 1.44 -10.47
CA LYS A 32 5.55 1.44 -10.48
C LYS A 32 5.01 2.21 -9.27
N PRO A 33 3.93 3.00 -9.43
CA PRO A 33 3.30 3.67 -8.30
C PRO A 33 2.57 2.67 -7.41
N VAL A 34 2.63 2.86 -6.08
CA VAL A 34 1.88 2.04 -5.12
C VAL A 34 0.56 2.73 -4.83
N LYS A 35 -0.54 2.16 -5.31
CA LYS A 35 -1.90 2.70 -5.10
C LYS A 35 -2.66 2.01 -3.98
N GLU A 36 -2.33 0.75 -3.72
CA GLU A 36 -3.04 -0.12 -2.80
C GLU A 36 -2.04 -0.97 -2.01
N ILE A 37 -2.48 -1.43 -0.84
CA ILE A 37 -1.67 -2.21 0.09
C ILE A 37 -2.53 -3.37 0.60
N ALA A 38 -1.97 -4.57 0.63
CA ALA A 38 -2.55 -5.73 1.30
C ALA A 38 -2.23 -5.67 2.80
N MET A 39 -3.24 -5.92 3.64
CA MET A 39 -3.09 -5.98 5.09
C MET A 39 -3.58 -7.32 5.61
N GLU A 40 -2.68 -8.10 6.22
CA GLU A 40 -3.01 -9.35 6.90
C GLU A 40 -3.06 -9.13 8.41
N VAL A 41 -4.02 -9.78 9.07
CA VAL A 41 -4.29 -9.64 10.50
C VAL A 41 -4.21 -11.00 11.18
N ASP A 42 -3.08 -11.31 11.79
CA ASP A 42 -2.91 -12.52 12.60
C ASP A 42 -1.98 -12.27 13.80
N GLY A 43 -2.50 -11.64 14.85
CA GLY A 43 -1.73 -11.21 16.03
C GLY A 43 -0.65 -10.14 15.76
N LYS A 44 -0.31 -9.92 14.49
CA LYS A 44 0.55 -8.88 13.92
C LYS A 44 -0.12 -8.34 12.66
N LEU A 45 0.08 -7.05 12.40
CA LEU A 45 -0.32 -6.43 11.14
C LEU A 45 0.86 -6.50 10.16
N THR A 46 0.69 -7.25 9.09
CA THR A 46 1.64 -7.28 7.96
C THR A 46 1.06 -6.45 6.83
N ILE A 47 1.89 -5.59 6.23
CA ILE A 47 1.51 -4.60 5.23
C ILE A 47 2.43 -4.78 4.04
N GLU A 48 1.86 -5.02 2.86
CA GLU A 48 2.61 -5.26 1.63
C GLU A 48 2.05 -4.43 0.47
N PRO A 49 2.91 -3.85 -0.39
CA PRO A 49 2.44 -3.10 -1.55
C PRO A 49 1.78 -4.03 -2.58
N ILE A 50 0.63 -3.61 -3.13
CA ILE A 50 0.05 -4.27 -4.30
C ILE A 50 0.59 -3.54 -5.53
N LEU A 51 1.49 -4.19 -6.26
CA LEU A 51 2.02 -3.64 -7.50
C LEU A 51 1.02 -3.87 -8.64
N PRO A 52 0.75 -2.86 -9.49
CA PRO A 52 -0.11 -3.07 -10.64
C PRO A 52 0.51 -4.12 -11.55
N GLU A 53 -0.29 -5.14 -11.91
CA GLU A 53 0.03 -6.05 -13.01
C GLU A 53 0.21 -5.21 -14.28
N GLN A 54 1.25 -5.50 -15.06
CA GLN A 54 1.28 -5.01 -16.44
C GLN A 54 0.07 -5.64 -17.15
N ASP A 55 -0.71 -4.83 -17.86
CA ASP A 55 -1.81 -5.22 -18.75
C ASP A 55 -3.22 -5.50 -18.19
N LYS A 56 -3.91 -4.44 -17.72
CA LYS A 56 -5.37 -4.29 -17.94
C LYS A 56 -5.80 -2.86 -18.32
N LEU A 57 -5.00 -2.15 -19.12
CA LEU A 57 -5.43 -0.86 -19.68
C LEU A 57 -6.02 -0.96 -21.10
N ASN A 58 -6.18 -2.15 -21.68
CA ASN A 58 -6.59 -2.28 -23.09
C ASN A 58 -7.72 -3.28 -23.41
N SER A 59 -8.65 -3.54 -22.48
CA SER A 59 -9.78 -4.46 -22.73
C SER A 59 -11.17 -3.85 -22.52
N LYS A 60 -11.32 -2.52 -22.62
CA LYS A 60 -12.63 -1.84 -22.65
C LYS A 60 -12.86 -0.96 -23.88
N ALA A 61 -12.21 -1.27 -24.99
CA ALA A 61 -12.56 -0.73 -26.30
C ALA A 61 -12.65 -1.89 -27.30
N VAL A 62 -13.76 -2.63 -27.25
CA VAL A 62 -14.47 -3.34 -28.34
C VAL A 62 -15.43 -4.31 -27.64
N HIS A 63 -16.69 -3.90 -27.47
CA HIS A 63 -17.92 -4.67 -27.73
C HIS A 63 -19.12 -3.77 -27.48
#